data_AF-A0A5B8XLC0-F1
#
_entry.id   AF-A0A5B8XLC0-F1
#
_cell.length_a   1.000
_cell.length_b   1.000
_cell.length_c   1.000
_cell.angle_alpha   90.00
_cell.angle_beta   90.00
_cell.angle_gamma   90.00
#
_symmetry.space_group_name_H-M   'P 1'
#
loop_
_entity.id
_entity.type
_entity.pdbx_description
1 polymer ?
#
loop_
_entity_poly.entity_id
_entity_poly.type
_entity_poly.pdbx_seq_one_letter_code
_entity_poly.pdbx_strand_id
1 'polypeptide(L)'
;MCVSAGARRLAPAKGQCFGKGRVMRWTKVLIALAVCLVSAVLVAQQRVHQNRILHEYFDGEVAPSSGGEGAGEASSDMPTAPPLPAVAQSTGELQPPPLSGEVGRDELVWGAEGPSPDARLEEPNGPLNPFGSSHSLDTRTDRVDELNYFENFDPSIIPFKRVVALNRFRHVRGAYSVELESGRKVQVSSGNLLRDDEEVFWGTFAINALPNQWLPIASVAPDQRILRLESEPPVPLEIHRDIAGNHFVMTQHRGLLRLNMQVAVRTDYFAGEFPDVSWGEFDGLVDFEHPEVSGVVQGVLRDIGVSKRQSPREVLLTLIEYFRDFEGRAFPEDVATDDLFKAIVDTQVGVCRHRSLAFLVALRALGIPVHYVYNEAHAFVEIYWPRLGWRRVDLGGAADELNSASNQASSIHQPPDSLPQPQRFLDEQERMASNTEGGPSEGGGSGEGSGENSESSENSETVETAEGTEGSANVEGSELSETAEVNDVTAEGEPVEEPPKRIATRLTLSATQTSIRRGEELVLSGRLSAADNRLMANKVVEIHVAPLGQVNPSARTLVDQASTDLNGRYSSRTVLPPDFAVGRWTLFVHYKGDEELDASSAE
;
A
#
# COMPACT_ATOMS: atom_id res chain seq x y z
N MET A 1 -78.57 -45.60 -23.62
CA MET A 1 -78.75 -46.17 -24.97
C MET A 1 -78.58 -45.05 -26.00
N CYS A 2 -78.06 -45.39 -27.19
CA CYS A 2 -78.42 -44.92 -28.55
C CYS A 2 -79.05 -43.51 -28.78
N VAL A 3 -78.74 -42.73 -29.83
CA VAL A 3 -77.86 -42.96 -31.03
C VAL A 3 -77.65 -41.63 -31.83
N SER A 4 -76.62 -41.58 -32.70
CA SER A 4 -76.34 -40.66 -33.85
C SER A 4 -76.60 -39.13 -33.72
N ALA A 5 -75.67 -38.23 -34.03
CA ALA A 5 -74.98 -37.95 -35.31
C ALA A 5 -75.86 -37.30 -36.40
N GLY A 6 -75.41 -36.16 -36.92
CA GLY A 6 -76.05 -35.42 -38.02
C GLY A 6 -75.05 -34.50 -38.73
N ALA A 7 -74.64 -34.86 -39.95
CA ALA A 7 -73.62 -34.14 -40.71
C ALA A 7 -74.24 -33.08 -41.66
N ARG A 8 -73.53 -31.98 -41.92
CA ARG A 8 -73.83 -31.08 -43.05
C ARG A 8 -72.56 -30.70 -43.83
N ARG A 9 -72.63 -30.95 -45.14
CA ARG A 9 -71.82 -30.39 -46.24
C ARG A 9 -72.49 -29.07 -46.70
N LEU A 10 -71.90 -28.14 -47.47
CA LEU A 10 -70.57 -27.97 -48.09
C LEU A 10 -70.39 -26.49 -48.51
N ALA A 11 -69.16 -25.95 -48.46
CA ALA A 11 -68.61 -24.90 -49.36
C ALA A 11 -69.27 -23.48 -49.40
N PRO A 12 -68.66 -22.48 -50.08
CA PRO A 12 -67.25 -22.06 -49.95
C PRO A 12 -67.06 -20.52 -49.83
N ALA A 13 -65.91 -20.06 -49.30
CA ALA A 13 -65.50 -18.65 -49.43
C ALA A 13 -63.97 -18.45 -49.45
N LYS A 14 -63.48 -17.86 -50.55
CA LYS A 14 -62.32 -16.95 -50.73
C LYS A 14 -61.06 -17.17 -49.87
N GLY A 15 -59.95 -17.53 -50.54
CA GLY A 15 -58.61 -17.55 -49.93
C GLY A 15 -57.95 -16.17 -49.78
N GLN A 16 -56.87 -16.10 -48.99
CA GLN A 16 -55.98 -14.95 -48.83
C GLN A 16 -54.51 -15.36 -48.83
N CYS A 17 -53.60 -14.40 -49.01
CA CYS A 17 -52.22 -14.62 -49.45
C CYS A 17 -51.26 -15.12 -48.33
N PHE A 18 -50.28 -15.95 -48.72
CA PHE A 18 -49.17 -16.35 -47.84
C PHE A 18 -48.16 -15.20 -47.65
N GLY A 19 -48.08 -14.67 -46.42
CA GLY A 19 -47.14 -13.60 -46.08
C GLY A 19 -45.70 -14.08 -45.86
N LYS A 20 -44.80 -13.80 -46.81
CA LYS A 20 -43.34 -13.93 -46.63
C LYS A 20 -42.82 -12.88 -45.63
N GLY A 21 -42.92 -13.16 -44.32
CA GLY A 21 -42.53 -12.19 -43.28
C GLY A 21 -41.97 -12.71 -41.95
N ARG A 22 -42.04 -14.02 -41.64
CA ARG A 22 -41.65 -14.55 -40.31
C ARG A 22 -40.19 -15.01 -40.16
N VAL A 23 -39.47 -15.29 -41.25
CA VAL A 23 -38.10 -15.85 -41.17
C VAL A 23 -37.09 -14.82 -40.62
N MET A 24 -37.19 -13.56 -41.07
CA MET A 24 -36.14 -12.55 -40.87
C MET A 24 -36.03 -11.97 -39.45
N ARG A 25 -36.92 -12.34 -38.51
CA ARG A 25 -36.78 -11.98 -37.08
C ARG A 25 -35.89 -12.96 -36.31
N TRP A 26 -35.95 -14.25 -36.62
CA TRP A 26 -35.20 -15.28 -35.87
C TRP A 26 -33.69 -15.20 -36.13
N THR A 27 -33.27 -14.91 -37.37
CA THR A 27 -31.85 -14.77 -37.72
C THR A 27 -31.16 -13.68 -36.89
N LYS A 28 -31.82 -12.54 -36.65
CA LYS A 28 -31.24 -11.45 -35.85
C LYS A 28 -31.10 -11.79 -34.37
N VAL A 29 -32.05 -12.55 -33.81
CA VAL A 29 -31.96 -13.03 -32.41
C VAL A 29 -30.84 -14.05 -32.25
N LEU A 30 -30.68 -14.97 -33.19
CA LEU A 30 -29.60 -15.96 -33.17
C LEU A 30 -28.20 -15.31 -33.32
N ILE A 31 -28.06 -14.30 -34.18
CA ILE A 31 -26.80 -13.54 -34.31
C ILE A 31 -26.48 -12.80 -33.00
N ALA A 32 -27.45 -12.15 -32.36
CA ALA A 32 -27.23 -11.47 -31.08
C ALA A 32 -26.80 -12.45 -29.97
N LEU A 33 -27.44 -13.62 -29.88
CA LEU A 33 -27.06 -14.68 -28.95
C LEU A 33 -25.65 -15.22 -29.22
N ALA A 34 -25.29 -15.43 -30.49
CA ALA A 34 -23.95 -15.89 -30.88
C ALA A 34 -22.87 -14.86 -30.50
N VAL A 35 -23.10 -13.56 -30.74
CA VAL A 35 -22.16 -12.50 -30.33
C VAL A 35 -21.99 -12.47 -28.81
N CYS A 36 -23.09 -12.54 -28.04
CA CYS A 36 -23.01 -12.57 -26.57
C CYS A 36 -22.22 -13.80 -26.05
N LEU A 37 -22.41 -14.97 -26.67
CA LEU A 37 -21.65 -16.18 -26.32
C LEU A 37 -20.15 -16.05 -26.66
N VAL A 38 -19.81 -15.52 -27.84
CA VAL A 38 -18.40 -15.29 -28.21
C VAL A 38 -17.73 -14.27 -27.29
N SER A 39 -18.41 -13.17 -26.94
CA SER A 39 -17.90 -12.20 -25.97
C SER A 39 -17.72 -12.81 -24.57
N ALA A 40 -18.65 -13.64 -24.10
CA ALA A 40 -18.53 -14.31 -22.81
C ALA A 40 -17.35 -15.31 -22.78
N VAL A 41 -17.13 -16.06 -23.86
CA VAL A 41 -15.98 -16.98 -23.99
C VAL A 41 -14.66 -16.22 -24.04
N LEU A 42 -14.58 -15.11 -24.79
CA LEU A 42 -13.37 -14.27 -24.84
C LEU A 42 -13.02 -13.67 -23.46
N VAL A 43 -14.01 -13.13 -22.73
CA VAL A 43 -13.79 -12.60 -21.37
C VAL A 43 -13.36 -13.71 -20.39
N ALA A 44 -13.90 -14.92 -20.54
CA ALA A 44 -13.47 -16.08 -19.74
C ALA A 44 -12.03 -16.50 -20.07
N GLN A 45 -11.66 -16.60 -21.35
CA GLN A 45 -10.28 -16.93 -21.77
C GLN A 45 -9.27 -15.86 -21.36
N GLN A 46 -9.65 -14.58 -21.41
CA GLN A 46 -8.79 -13.48 -20.99
C GLN A 46 -8.51 -13.50 -19.48
N ARG A 47 -9.49 -13.90 -18.65
CA ARG A 47 -9.27 -14.14 -17.21
C ARG A 47 -8.36 -15.36 -16.95
N VAL A 48 -8.51 -16.44 -17.71
CA VAL A 48 -7.68 -17.65 -17.56
C VAL A 48 -6.20 -17.37 -17.91
N HIS A 49 -5.92 -16.41 -18.80
CA HIS A 49 -4.54 -16.08 -19.20
C HIS A 49 -3.80 -15.07 -18.31
N GLN A 50 -4.44 -14.42 -17.33
CA GLN A 50 -3.74 -13.51 -16.40
C GLN A 50 -3.12 -14.22 -15.18
N ASN A 51 -3.59 -15.42 -14.81
CA ASN A 51 -3.03 -16.21 -13.69
C ASN A 51 -1.78 -17.03 -14.11
N ARG A 52 -0.79 -16.39 -14.74
CA ARG A 52 0.49 -17.07 -15.04
C ARG A 52 1.71 -16.14 -15.18
N ILE A 53 2.04 -15.45 -14.10
CA ILE A 53 3.43 -15.09 -13.82
C ILE A 53 4.04 -16.27 -13.06
N LEU A 54 5.13 -16.83 -13.58
CA LEU A 54 5.89 -17.91 -12.96
C LEU A 54 7.26 -17.36 -12.58
N HIS A 55 7.55 -17.29 -11.29
CA HIS A 55 8.90 -17.21 -10.77
C HIS A 55 9.17 -18.50 -10.00
N GLU A 56 10.06 -19.31 -10.56
CA GLU A 56 10.52 -20.59 -10.03
C GLU A 56 11.95 -20.33 -9.52
N TYR A 57 12.18 -20.54 -8.23
CA TYR A 57 13.49 -20.40 -7.59
C TYR A 57 13.88 -21.69 -6.87
N PHE A 58 15.18 -21.95 -6.85
CA PHE A 58 15.75 -23.26 -6.57
C PHE A 58 16.00 -23.49 -5.08
N ASP A 59 15.82 -24.74 -4.64
CA ASP A 59 16.13 -25.20 -3.28
C ASP A 59 17.62 -25.06 -2.94
N GLY A 60 17.89 -24.65 -1.70
CA GLY A 60 19.22 -24.61 -1.08
C GLY A 60 19.17 -25.18 0.33
N GLU A 61 19.28 -26.50 0.45
CA GLU A 61 18.98 -27.22 1.70
C GLU A 61 20.12 -27.11 2.75
N VAL A 62 19.74 -26.61 3.94
CA VAL A 62 20.14 -26.99 5.33
C VAL A 62 21.43 -27.85 5.46
N ALA A 63 22.40 -27.54 6.32
CA ALA A 63 22.37 -27.87 7.77
C ALA A 63 23.62 -27.33 8.54
N PRO A 64 23.91 -27.72 9.81
CA PRO A 64 23.73 -26.80 10.94
C PRO A 64 25.02 -26.51 11.75
N SER A 65 24.92 -25.66 12.77
CA SER A 65 25.90 -25.60 13.87
C SER A 65 25.21 -25.70 15.23
N SER A 66 25.96 -26.08 16.27
CA SER A 66 25.37 -26.74 17.45
C SER A 66 26.08 -26.42 18.76
N GLY A 67 25.30 -26.36 19.85
CA GLY A 67 25.77 -26.57 21.22
C GLY A 67 26.25 -25.31 21.96
N GLY A 68 25.72 -25.08 23.16
CA GLY A 68 26.07 -23.94 24.00
C GLY A 68 25.30 -23.89 25.32
N GLU A 69 25.32 -24.98 26.10
CA GLU A 69 24.72 -24.98 27.44
C GLU A 69 25.47 -24.03 28.39
N GLY A 70 24.74 -23.21 29.13
CA GLY A 70 25.31 -22.24 30.07
C GLY A 70 24.30 -21.77 31.11
N ALA A 71 24.09 -22.57 32.17
CA ALA A 71 23.22 -22.20 33.29
C ALA A 71 23.91 -21.20 34.24
N GLY A 72 23.15 -20.21 34.73
CA GLY A 72 23.64 -19.25 35.73
C GLY A 72 22.50 -18.52 36.43
N GLU A 73 22.23 -18.89 37.69
CA GLU A 73 21.35 -18.13 38.58
C GLU A 73 22.08 -16.91 39.15
N ALA A 74 21.50 -15.72 39.04
CA ALA A 74 21.89 -14.52 39.79
C ALA A 74 20.67 -13.60 39.98
N SER A 75 20.68 -12.77 41.03
CA SER A 75 19.50 -12.03 41.49
C SER A 75 19.64 -10.50 41.40
N SER A 76 18.51 -9.85 41.69
CA SER A 76 18.36 -8.54 42.36
C SER A 76 18.73 -7.23 41.62
N ASP A 77 17.69 -6.40 41.51
CA ASP A 77 17.64 -4.96 41.74
C ASP A 77 18.15 -3.93 40.71
N MET A 78 17.16 -3.29 40.08
CA MET A 78 17.06 -1.84 39.78
C MET A 78 17.85 -1.28 38.57
N PRO A 79 17.43 -0.12 38.00
CA PRO A 79 16.29 0.74 38.36
C PRO A 79 15.21 0.87 37.27
N THR A 80 13.99 1.27 37.66
CA THR A 80 12.97 1.75 36.71
C THR A 80 13.39 3.09 36.10
N ALA A 81 13.39 3.18 34.77
CA ALA A 81 13.50 4.46 34.07
C ALA A 81 12.32 5.39 34.41
N PRO A 82 12.51 6.72 34.46
CA PRO A 82 11.40 7.66 34.61
C PRO A 82 10.49 7.60 33.36
N PRO A 83 9.16 7.73 33.51
CA PRO A 83 8.28 7.84 32.35
C PRO A 83 8.64 9.09 31.55
N LEU A 84 8.71 8.95 30.23
CA LEU A 84 8.88 10.07 29.31
C LEU A 84 7.73 11.07 29.52
N PRO A 85 7.99 12.39 29.43
CA PRO A 85 6.94 13.39 29.60
C PRO A 85 5.90 13.21 28.48
N ALA A 86 4.63 13.09 28.87
CA ALA A 86 3.52 12.99 27.92
C ALA A 86 3.57 14.16 26.92
N VAL A 87 3.63 13.85 25.63
CA VAL A 87 3.60 14.86 24.57
C VAL A 87 2.30 15.62 24.69
N ALA A 88 2.40 16.94 24.90
CA ALA A 88 1.22 17.76 25.17
C ALA A 88 0.29 17.78 23.95
N GLN A 89 -0.96 17.35 24.13
CA GLN A 89 -2.01 17.51 23.14
C GLN A 89 -2.11 18.98 22.74
N SER A 90 -1.72 19.28 21.50
CA SER A 90 -1.61 20.65 21.04
C SER A 90 -3.00 21.23 20.75
N THR A 91 -3.57 21.93 21.72
CA THR A 91 -4.78 22.78 21.57
C THR A 91 -4.51 24.06 20.76
N GLY A 92 -3.47 24.03 19.91
CA GLY A 92 -3.21 25.04 18.90
C GLY A 92 -4.16 24.86 17.73
N GLU A 93 -4.58 25.96 17.12
CA GLU A 93 -5.44 25.95 15.93
C GLU A 93 -4.64 25.38 14.75
N LEU A 94 -4.74 24.07 14.51
CA LEU A 94 -4.14 23.37 13.37
C LEU A 94 -4.52 24.13 12.10
N GLN A 95 -3.54 24.75 11.44
CA GLN A 95 -3.79 25.53 10.23
C GLN A 95 -4.16 24.57 9.08
N PRO A 96 -5.09 24.93 8.20
CA PRO A 96 -5.35 24.14 7.00
C PRO A 96 -4.04 23.98 6.20
N PRO A 97 -3.71 22.77 5.72
CA PRO A 97 -2.66 22.57 4.74
C PRO A 97 -2.85 23.52 3.54
N PRO A 98 -1.79 23.99 2.87
CA PRO A 98 -1.94 24.92 1.76
C PRO A 98 -2.77 24.30 0.64
N LEU A 99 -3.89 24.94 0.30
CA LEU A 99 -4.59 24.64 -0.95
C LEU A 99 -3.66 25.01 -2.11
N SER A 100 -3.45 24.04 -3.00
CA SER A 100 -2.78 24.22 -4.29
C SER A 100 -3.50 23.39 -5.34
N GLY A 101 -3.75 23.98 -6.51
CA GLY A 101 -4.28 23.29 -7.68
C GLY A 101 -3.29 22.34 -8.36
N GLU A 102 -2.01 22.32 -7.96
CA GLU A 102 -1.02 21.35 -8.44
C GLU A 102 -1.06 20.07 -7.59
N VAL A 103 -0.90 18.90 -8.22
CA VAL A 103 -0.79 17.60 -7.54
C VAL A 103 0.68 17.36 -7.15
N GLY A 104 0.94 16.95 -5.91
CA GLY A 104 2.28 16.54 -5.50
C GLY A 104 2.76 15.30 -6.26
N ARG A 105 4.07 15.14 -6.50
CA ARG A 105 4.60 13.94 -7.15
C ARG A 105 4.22 12.66 -6.40
N ASP A 106 4.21 12.74 -5.07
CA ASP A 106 3.95 11.64 -4.14
C ASP A 106 2.55 11.74 -3.51
N GLU A 107 1.60 12.26 -4.29
CA GLU A 107 0.20 12.39 -3.90
C GLU A 107 -0.73 11.54 -4.78
N LEU A 108 -1.67 10.84 -4.13
CA LEU A 108 -2.68 10.04 -4.81
C LEU A 108 -3.83 10.92 -5.33
N VAL A 109 -4.17 10.78 -6.61
CA VAL A 109 -5.34 11.43 -7.21
C VAL A 109 -6.56 10.54 -7.09
N TRP A 110 -7.53 10.94 -6.29
CA TRP A 110 -8.77 10.19 -6.03
C TRP A 110 -9.79 10.38 -7.17
N GLY A 111 -10.46 9.30 -7.56
CA GLY A 111 -11.49 9.28 -8.60
C GLY A 111 -12.71 8.45 -8.18
N ALA A 112 -13.58 8.14 -9.13
CA ALA A 112 -14.78 7.31 -8.89
C ALA A 112 -14.43 5.87 -8.47
N GLU A 113 -13.23 5.39 -8.81
CA GLU A 113 -12.73 4.05 -8.53
C GLU A 113 -11.73 4.00 -7.36
N GLY A 114 -11.76 4.99 -6.44
CA GLY A 114 -10.76 5.11 -5.36
C GLY A 114 -9.55 5.96 -5.74
N PRO A 115 -8.41 5.85 -5.03
CA PRO A 115 -7.16 6.47 -5.45
C PRO A 115 -6.70 5.88 -6.78
N SER A 116 -6.24 6.71 -7.71
CA SER A 116 -5.83 6.25 -9.05
C SER A 116 -4.55 5.42 -8.94
N PRO A 117 -4.53 4.15 -9.36
CA PRO A 117 -3.34 3.32 -9.28
C PRO A 117 -2.26 3.83 -10.24
N ASP A 118 -1.11 4.20 -9.68
CA ASP A 118 0.17 4.26 -10.39
C ASP A 118 1.09 3.13 -9.90
N ALA A 119 2.30 3.02 -10.46
CA ALA A 119 3.22 1.92 -10.19
C ALA A 119 3.74 1.81 -8.73
N ARG A 120 3.32 2.72 -7.83
CA ARG A 120 3.61 2.69 -6.39
C ARG A 120 2.44 2.18 -5.54
N LEU A 121 1.23 2.16 -6.10
CA LEU A 121 0.03 1.65 -5.44
C LEU A 121 -0.13 0.16 -5.74
N GLU A 122 0.39 -0.66 -4.84
CA GLU A 122 -0.01 -2.06 -4.77
C GLU A 122 -1.35 -2.19 -4.03
N GLU A 123 -2.15 -3.20 -4.41
CA GLU A 123 -3.45 -3.49 -3.80
C GLU A 123 -3.47 -4.90 -3.14
N PRO A 124 -2.54 -5.20 -2.19
CA PRO A 124 -2.40 -6.53 -1.60
C PRO A 124 -3.58 -6.95 -0.70
N ASN A 125 -4.40 -5.97 -0.30
CA ASN A 125 -5.64 -6.14 0.46
C ASN A 125 -6.89 -6.07 -0.45
N GLY A 126 -6.72 -6.05 -1.77
CA GLY A 126 -7.78 -5.90 -2.77
C GLY A 126 -8.07 -4.44 -3.14
N PRO A 127 -9.01 -4.20 -4.08
CA PRO A 127 -9.16 -2.90 -4.72
C PRO A 127 -9.55 -1.79 -3.76
N LEU A 128 -8.97 -0.60 -3.93
CA LEU A 128 -9.18 0.56 -3.07
C LEU A 128 -10.48 1.35 -3.38
N ASN A 129 -11.41 0.69 -4.07
CA ASN A 129 -12.77 1.16 -4.33
C ASN A 129 -13.78 0.44 -3.41
N PRO A 130 -14.65 1.12 -2.65
CA PRO A 130 -15.75 0.46 -1.94
C PRO A 130 -16.84 -0.11 -2.87
N PHE A 131 -16.91 0.29 -4.15
CA PHE A 131 -17.90 -0.23 -5.09
C PHE A 131 -17.51 -1.61 -5.65
N GLY A 132 -18.17 -2.66 -5.17
CA GLY A 132 -18.04 -4.02 -5.71
C GLY A 132 -16.84 -4.81 -5.19
N SER A 133 -16.00 -4.21 -4.35
CA SER A 133 -14.94 -4.93 -3.65
C SER A 133 -15.49 -5.94 -2.65
N SER A 134 -14.80 -7.08 -2.58
CA SER A 134 -14.99 -8.10 -1.56
C SER A 134 -13.64 -8.71 -1.20
N HIS A 135 -13.45 -8.97 0.10
CA HIS A 135 -12.27 -9.68 0.59
C HIS A 135 -12.66 -11.11 0.97
N SER A 136 -11.81 -12.10 0.67
CA SER A 136 -12.05 -13.51 1.00
C SER A 136 -10.91 -14.07 1.86
N LEU A 137 -11.15 -15.14 2.61
CA LEU A 137 -10.05 -15.94 3.16
C LEU A 137 -9.39 -16.73 2.03
N ASP A 138 -8.06 -16.74 2.00
CA ASP A 138 -7.24 -17.59 1.13
C ASP A 138 -5.99 -18.08 1.89
N THR A 139 -5.15 -18.88 1.25
CA THR A 139 -4.00 -19.56 1.89
C THR A 139 -2.69 -18.77 1.81
N ARG A 140 -2.66 -17.56 1.23
CA ARG A 140 -1.47 -16.70 1.18
C ARG A 140 -1.33 -15.93 2.50
N THR A 141 -1.02 -16.68 3.54
CA THR A 141 -0.97 -16.25 4.95
C THR A 141 0.41 -15.76 5.41
N ASP A 142 1.39 -15.93 4.53
CA ASP A 142 2.74 -15.40 4.54
C ASP A 142 2.78 -13.87 4.63
N ARG A 143 3.92 -13.37 5.14
CA ARG A 143 4.25 -11.94 5.20
C ARG A 143 4.57 -11.41 3.80
N VAL A 144 4.48 -10.09 3.68
CA VAL A 144 4.87 -9.34 2.48
C VAL A 144 6.02 -8.41 2.87
N ASP A 145 7.02 -8.31 2.00
CA ASP A 145 8.30 -7.69 2.33
C ASP A 145 8.13 -6.18 2.58
N GLU A 146 7.70 -5.42 1.57
CA GLU A 146 7.47 -3.97 1.65
C GLU A 146 5.99 -3.63 1.40
N LEU A 147 5.46 -2.63 2.12
CA LEU A 147 4.17 -2.01 1.79
C LEU A 147 4.27 -0.48 1.74
N ASN A 148 3.75 0.12 0.67
CA ASN A 148 3.62 1.58 0.56
C ASN A 148 2.35 2.06 1.29
N TYR A 149 2.46 3.14 2.06
CA TYR A 149 1.33 3.84 2.69
C TYR A 149 1.39 5.33 2.37
N PHE A 150 0.31 5.90 1.85
CA PHE A 150 0.24 7.33 1.52
C PHE A 150 -0.59 8.06 2.59
N GLU A 151 0.00 8.95 3.37
CA GLU A 151 -0.79 9.69 4.37
C GLU A 151 -1.70 10.74 3.71
N ASN A 152 -2.93 10.82 4.19
CA ASN A 152 -3.94 11.80 3.80
C ASN A 152 -4.34 12.72 4.96
N PHE A 153 -3.94 12.44 6.21
CA PHE A 153 -4.33 13.17 7.41
C PHE A 153 -3.15 13.78 8.17
N ASP A 154 -3.33 14.99 8.72
CA ASP A 154 -2.46 15.57 9.75
C ASP A 154 -3.26 15.87 11.03
N PRO A 155 -2.90 15.31 12.21
CA PRO A 155 -1.85 14.31 12.45
C PRO A 155 -2.01 13.02 11.62
N SER A 156 -0.89 12.37 11.33
CA SER A 156 -0.88 11.06 10.67
C SER A 156 -1.57 10.01 11.54
N ILE A 157 -2.36 9.15 10.91
CA ILE A 157 -3.09 8.05 11.56
C ILE A 157 -2.56 6.69 11.11
N ILE A 158 -1.34 6.64 10.60
CA ILE A 158 -0.70 5.46 10.01
C ILE A 158 -0.73 4.21 10.94
N PRO A 159 -0.94 2.99 10.39
CA PRO A 159 -1.42 2.65 9.04
C PRO A 159 -2.96 2.58 8.95
N PHE A 160 -3.71 3.33 9.78
CA PHE A 160 -5.12 3.09 10.07
C PHE A 160 -6.14 3.97 9.33
N LYS A 161 -5.77 4.63 8.22
CA LYS A 161 -6.76 5.36 7.42
C LYS A 161 -7.77 4.39 6.80
N ARG A 162 -9.05 4.77 6.78
CA ARG A 162 -10.14 3.95 6.25
C ARG A 162 -10.34 4.28 4.78
N VAL A 163 -9.84 3.44 3.86
CA VAL A 163 -10.06 3.62 2.41
C VAL A 163 -11.27 2.82 1.96
N VAL A 164 -11.37 1.55 2.37
CA VAL A 164 -12.55 0.71 2.15
C VAL A 164 -12.98 0.04 3.45
N ALA A 165 -14.27 0.14 3.76
CA ALA A 165 -14.94 -0.55 4.85
C ALA A 165 -16.05 -1.46 4.29
N LEU A 166 -16.03 -2.73 4.69
CA LEU A 166 -16.96 -3.78 4.26
C LEU A 166 -17.72 -4.31 5.49
N ASN A 167 -19.06 -4.42 5.37
CA ASN A 167 -19.95 -4.69 6.50
C ASN A 167 -20.85 -5.94 6.32
N ARG A 168 -20.72 -6.70 5.23
CA ARG A 168 -21.57 -7.86 4.96
C ARG A 168 -20.78 -9.15 4.84
N PHE A 169 -20.90 -10.01 5.85
CA PHE A 169 -20.38 -11.37 5.75
C PHE A 169 -21.10 -12.16 4.65
N ARG A 170 -20.35 -13.05 4.01
CA ARG A 170 -20.80 -14.01 3.00
C ARG A 170 -20.10 -15.34 3.23
N HIS A 171 -20.84 -16.42 3.06
CA HIS A 171 -20.27 -17.73 2.81
C HIS A 171 -20.94 -18.34 1.57
N VAL A 172 -20.12 -18.74 0.59
CA VAL A 172 -20.58 -19.28 -0.69
C VAL A 172 -19.64 -20.38 -1.16
N ARG A 173 -20.14 -21.63 -1.24
CA ARG A 173 -19.40 -22.81 -1.73
C ARG A 173 -18.08 -23.09 -0.97
N GLY A 174 -18.02 -22.84 0.34
CA GLY A 174 -16.80 -23.01 1.16
C GLY A 174 -15.92 -21.76 1.24
N ALA A 175 -16.14 -20.75 0.38
CA ALA A 175 -15.43 -19.49 0.48
C ALA A 175 -16.10 -18.58 1.53
N TYR A 176 -15.32 -18.15 2.52
CA TYR A 176 -15.68 -17.11 3.48
C TYR A 176 -15.24 -15.76 2.93
N SER A 177 -16.15 -14.79 2.87
CA SER A 177 -15.84 -13.44 2.37
C SER A 177 -16.66 -12.34 3.04
N VAL A 178 -16.25 -11.10 2.81
CA VAL A 178 -16.97 -9.90 3.23
C VAL A 178 -17.11 -8.96 2.02
N GLU A 179 -18.29 -8.35 1.86
CA GLU A 179 -18.61 -7.38 0.80
C GLU A 179 -19.24 -6.10 1.41
N LEU A 180 -19.38 -5.05 0.60
CA LEU A 180 -20.16 -3.87 0.98
C LEU A 180 -21.66 -4.15 0.83
N GLU A 181 -22.43 -3.89 1.88
CA GLU A 181 -23.89 -3.97 1.80
C GLU A 181 -24.50 -2.80 1.02
N SER A 182 -25.48 -3.11 0.18
CA SER A 182 -26.22 -2.12 -0.63
C SER A 182 -27.14 -1.25 0.24
N GLY A 183 -26.59 -0.17 0.81
CA GLY A 183 -27.31 0.81 1.63
C GLY A 183 -27.59 2.14 0.93
N ARG A 184 -28.52 2.92 1.50
CA ARG A 184 -28.68 4.35 1.15
C ARG A 184 -27.50 5.14 1.71
N LYS A 185 -26.87 5.98 0.87
CA LYS A 185 -25.92 7.01 1.32
C LYS A 185 -26.66 8.18 2.00
N VAL A 186 -26.07 8.69 3.07
CA VAL A 186 -26.62 9.74 3.95
C VAL A 186 -25.61 10.88 4.05
N GLN A 187 -26.08 12.11 3.85
CA GLN A 187 -25.25 13.32 3.95
C GLN A 187 -24.70 13.48 5.37
N VAL A 188 -23.39 13.74 5.48
CA VAL A 188 -22.71 13.99 6.75
C VAL A 188 -22.91 15.47 7.11
N SER A 189 -23.37 15.72 8.33
CA SER A 189 -23.58 17.09 8.82
C SER A 189 -22.24 17.79 9.05
N SER A 190 -22.08 18.98 8.48
CA SER A 190 -21.06 19.92 8.96
C SER A 190 -21.51 20.60 10.26
N GLY A 191 -20.57 20.92 11.14
CA GLY A 191 -20.89 21.56 12.42
C GLY A 191 -19.66 22.12 13.13
N ASN A 192 -19.55 23.45 13.14
CA ASN A 192 -18.35 24.25 13.40
C ASN A 192 -17.89 24.31 14.88
N LEU A 193 -18.29 23.36 15.73
CA LEU A 193 -17.89 23.28 17.13
C LEU A 193 -17.32 21.90 17.40
N LEU A 194 -16.10 21.86 17.94
CA LEU A 194 -15.48 20.68 18.54
C LEU A 194 -16.20 20.33 19.85
N ARG A 195 -16.11 19.08 20.29
CA ARG A 195 -16.57 18.61 21.61
C ARG A 195 -15.40 18.22 22.49
N ASP A 196 -15.63 18.20 23.81
CA ASP A 196 -14.64 17.79 24.80
C ASP A 196 -14.22 16.30 24.66
N ASP A 197 -15.00 15.48 23.93
CA ASP A 197 -14.73 14.07 23.61
C ASP A 197 -14.23 13.84 22.17
N GLU A 198 -13.81 14.88 21.45
CA GLU A 198 -13.40 14.81 20.04
C GLU A 198 -11.96 15.31 19.79
N GLU A 199 -11.20 14.54 19.01
CA GLU A 199 -9.88 14.87 18.47
C GLU A 199 -9.99 15.34 17.00
N VAL A 200 -9.03 16.14 16.53
CA VAL A 200 -9.11 16.85 15.24
C VAL A 200 -8.00 16.45 14.28
N PHE A 201 -8.38 16.21 13.02
CA PHE A 201 -7.46 15.89 11.93
C PHE A 201 -7.80 16.73 10.69
N TRP A 202 -6.80 17.09 9.90
CA TRP A 202 -6.97 17.67 8.57
C TRP A 202 -6.73 16.62 7.50
N GLY A 203 -7.79 16.23 6.79
CA GLY A 203 -7.69 15.40 5.59
C GLY A 203 -7.43 16.25 4.34
N THR A 204 -6.42 15.91 3.55
CA THR A 204 -6.08 16.57 2.27
C THR A 204 -6.09 15.56 1.11
N PHE A 205 -6.75 15.94 0.02
CA PHE A 205 -6.96 15.09 -1.16
C PHE A 205 -6.86 15.88 -2.46
N ALA A 206 -6.10 15.38 -3.44
CA ALA A 206 -6.29 15.70 -4.85
C ALA A 206 -7.39 14.78 -5.42
N ILE A 207 -8.43 15.35 -6.02
CA ILE A 207 -9.60 14.60 -6.54
C ILE A 207 -9.84 14.95 -8.01
N ASN A 208 -9.86 13.95 -8.90
CA ASN A 208 -10.31 14.09 -10.28
C ASN A 208 -11.84 13.98 -10.32
N ALA A 209 -12.52 15.11 -10.08
CA ALA A 209 -13.96 15.16 -9.88
C ALA A 209 -14.75 14.93 -11.17
N LEU A 210 -15.86 14.18 -11.03
CA LEU A 210 -16.84 13.93 -12.08
C LEU A 210 -18.25 14.34 -11.60
N PRO A 211 -19.00 15.17 -12.35
CA PRO A 211 -20.27 15.72 -11.89
C PRO A 211 -21.32 14.64 -11.54
N ASN A 212 -21.95 14.77 -10.38
CA ASN A 212 -22.99 13.87 -9.87
C ASN A 212 -22.55 12.41 -9.66
N GLN A 213 -21.25 12.14 -9.60
CA GLN A 213 -20.73 10.84 -9.18
C GLN A 213 -20.41 10.79 -7.69
N TRP A 214 -20.40 9.58 -7.15
CA TRP A 214 -19.91 9.31 -5.80
C TRP A 214 -18.40 9.08 -5.88
N LEU A 215 -17.62 10.02 -5.36
CA LEU A 215 -16.16 9.96 -5.36
C LEU A 215 -15.71 9.47 -3.97
N PRO A 216 -15.31 8.20 -3.78
CA PRO A 216 -14.81 7.73 -2.50
C PRO A 216 -13.59 8.54 -2.06
N ILE A 217 -13.47 8.77 -0.75
CA ILE A 217 -12.29 9.38 -0.10
C ILE A 217 -11.97 8.64 1.20
N ALA A 218 -10.71 8.69 1.62
CA ALA A 218 -10.33 8.13 2.92
C ALA A 218 -11.06 8.85 4.07
N SER A 219 -11.22 8.16 5.19
CA SER A 219 -11.78 8.69 6.44
C SER A 219 -10.98 8.21 7.64
N VAL A 220 -11.10 8.94 8.74
CA VAL A 220 -10.47 8.59 10.02
C VAL A 220 -11.38 7.66 10.83
N ALA A 221 -12.70 7.90 10.82
CA ALA A 221 -13.70 7.13 11.57
C ALA A 221 -15.05 7.04 10.81
N PRO A 222 -15.90 6.03 11.07
CA PRO A 222 -17.19 5.82 10.38
C PRO A 222 -18.23 6.89 10.71
N ASP A 223 -18.10 7.54 11.87
CA ASP A 223 -18.96 8.60 12.38
C ASP A 223 -18.24 9.93 12.65
N GLN A 224 -17.09 10.12 11.98
CA GLN A 224 -16.40 11.41 11.94
C GLN A 224 -17.35 12.56 11.52
N ARG A 225 -17.16 13.71 12.14
CA ARG A 225 -17.90 14.95 11.86
C ARG A 225 -17.05 15.89 11.03
N ILE A 226 -17.67 16.62 10.11
CA ILE A 226 -16.97 17.64 9.32
C ILE A 226 -17.05 18.97 10.06
N LEU A 227 -15.92 19.50 10.53
CA LEU A 227 -15.87 20.84 11.15
C LEU A 227 -15.77 21.93 10.08
N ARG A 228 -14.93 21.71 9.06
CA ARG A 228 -14.62 22.66 7.99
C ARG A 228 -14.31 21.90 6.69
N LEU A 229 -14.72 22.47 5.56
CA LEU A 229 -14.56 21.87 4.23
C LEU A 229 -14.20 22.98 3.24
N GLU A 230 -13.03 22.86 2.60
CA GLU A 230 -12.48 23.89 1.72
C GLU A 230 -11.98 23.25 0.42
N SER A 231 -12.03 23.98 -0.69
CA SER A 231 -11.61 23.45 -1.98
C SER A 231 -10.98 24.49 -2.89
N GLU A 232 -10.10 24.00 -3.76
CA GLU A 232 -9.57 24.74 -4.91
C GLU A 232 -9.74 23.91 -6.19
N PRO A 233 -10.44 24.42 -7.23
CA PRO A 233 -11.20 25.67 -7.24
C PRO A 233 -12.37 25.64 -6.23
N PRO A 234 -12.78 26.79 -5.65
CA PRO A 234 -13.85 26.82 -4.65
C PRO A 234 -15.20 26.48 -5.27
N VAL A 235 -15.71 25.28 -4.96
CA VAL A 235 -16.96 24.75 -5.52
C VAL A 235 -17.88 24.18 -4.42
N PRO A 236 -19.20 24.09 -4.66
CA PRO A 236 -20.10 23.37 -3.76
C PRO A 236 -19.74 21.87 -3.71
N LEU A 237 -19.55 21.36 -2.51
CA LEU A 237 -19.29 19.96 -2.19
C LEU A 237 -20.31 19.45 -1.18
N GLU A 238 -20.71 18.20 -1.31
CA GLU A 238 -21.45 17.46 -0.29
C GLU A 238 -20.64 16.24 0.14
N ILE A 239 -20.48 16.04 1.46
CA ILE A 239 -19.94 14.80 2.01
C ILE A 239 -21.10 13.87 2.38
N HIS A 240 -21.02 12.62 1.97
CA HIS A 240 -21.98 11.57 2.31
C HIS A 240 -21.24 10.33 2.82
N ARG A 241 -21.92 9.52 3.63
CA ARG A 241 -21.44 8.19 4.04
C ARG A 241 -22.44 7.09 3.70
N ASP A 242 -21.98 5.86 3.53
CA ASP A 242 -22.85 4.69 3.47
C ASP A 242 -22.92 3.94 4.82
N ILE A 243 -23.50 2.73 4.79
CA ILE A 243 -23.80 1.94 5.98
C ILE A 243 -22.60 1.17 6.57
N ALA A 244 -21.48 1.09 5.84
CA ALA A 244 -20.18 0.70 6.40
C ALA A 244 -19.34 1.94 6.83
N GLY A 245 -19.91 3.14 6.70
CA GLY A 245 -19.22 4.40 6.98
C GLY A 245 -18.14 4.76 5.96
N ASN A 246 -18.14 4.20 4.74
CA ASN A 246 -17.29 4.73 3.66
C ASN A 246 -17.71 6.17 3.37
N HIS A 247 -16.74 7.06 3.14
CA HIS A 247 -17.01 8.48 2.87
C HIS A 247 -16.89 8.81 1.38
N PHE A 248 -17.78 9.69 0.90
CA PHE A 248 -17.89 10.07 -0.50
C PHE A 248 -18.08 11.57 -0.65
N VAL A 249 -17.36 12.16 -1.60
CA VAL A 249 -17.61 13.51 -2.11
C VAL A 249 -18.61 13.44 -3.25
N MET A 250 -19.58 14.36 -3.27
CA MET A 250 -20.41 14.65 -4.44
C MET A 250 -20.28 16.14 -4.80
N THR A 251 -20.21 16.43 -6.10
CA THR A 251 -20.13 17.80 -6.62
C THR A 251 -20.71 17.91 -8.04
N GLN A 252 -20.93 19.13 -8.50
CA GLN A 252 -21.21 19.46 -9.90
C GLN A 252 -19.93 19.78 -10.70
N HIS A 253 -18.78 19.88 -10.04
CA HIS A 253 -17.49 20.18 -10.67
C HIS A 253 -16.98 19.03 -11.57
N ARG A 254 -16.15 19.37 -12.56
CA ARG A 254 -15.44 18.44 -13.44
C ARG A 254 -13.98 18.85 -13.56
N GLY A 255 -13.07 17.92 -13.29
CA GLY A 255 -11.62 18.15 -13.35
C GLY A 255 -10.98 18.06 -11.97
N LEU A 256 -9.71 18.46 -11.90
CA LEU A 256 -8.94 18.39 -10.66
C LEU A 256 -9.48 19.37 -9.60
N LEU A 257 -9.64 18.85 -8.39
CA LEU A 257 -10.17 19.51 -7.21
C LEU A 257 -9.25 19.17 -6.03
N ARG A 258 -8.56 20.15 -5.47
CA ARG A 258 -7.95 20.05 -4.15
C ARG A 258 -9.05 20.16 -3.10
N LEU A 259 -9.08 19.24 -2.14
CA LEU A 259 -10.00 19.22 -1.00
C LEU A 259 -9.22 19.20 0.31
N ASN A 260 -9.53 20.14 1.19
CA ASN A 260 -9.15 20.10 2.61
C ASN A 260 -10.40 19.91 3.48
N MET A 261 -10.32 18.98 4.43
CA MET A 261 -11.44 18.57 5.26
C MET A 261 -10.99 18.44 6.72
N GLN A 262 -11.36 19.40 7.56
CA GLN A 262 -11.14 19.31 9.00
C GLN A 262 -12.21 18.39 9.59
N VAL A 263 -11.79 17.26 10.16
CA VAL A 263 -12.68 16.29 10.79
C VAL A 263 -12.51 16.27 12.30
N ALA A 264 -13.60 15.97 13.00
CA ALA A 264 -13.63 15.65 14.42
C ALA A 264 -14.01 14.17 14.61
N VAL A 265 -13.27 13.46 15.45
CA VAL A 265 -13.42 12.02 15.73
C VAL A 265 -13.44 11.81 17.23
N ARG A 266 -14.30 10.93 17.75
CA ARG A 266 -14.38 10.71 19.19
C ARG A 266 -13.13 9.98 19.72
N THR A 267 -12.59 10.42 20.85
CA THR A 267 -11.43 9.78 21.54
C THR A 267 -11.60 8.27 21.69
N ASP A 268 -12.83 7.87 22.02
CA ASP A 268 -13.28 6.50 22.26
C ASP A 268 -13.20 5.58 21.01
N TYR A 269 -12.97 6.14 19.81
CA TYR A 269 -12.68 5.35 18.62
C TYR A 269 -11.25 4.78 18.66
N PHE A 270 -10.30 5.57 19.17
CA PHE A 270 -8.87 5.30 19.14
C PHE A 270 -8.35 4.60 20.40
N ALA A 271 -8.83 5.02 21.57
CA ALA A 271 -8.32 4.64 22.89
C ALA A 271 -9.45 4.19 23.84
N GLY A 272 -9.07 3.74 25.04
CA GLY A 272 -10.01 3.43 26.12
C GLY A 272 -10.61 2.03 26.10
N GLU A 273 -11.25 1.68 27.22
CA GLU A 273 -11.82 0.37 27.50
C GLU A 273 -13.23 0.18 26.90
N PHE A 274 -13.55 -1.08 26.57
CA PHE A 274 -14.93 -1.49 26.33
C PHE A 274 -15.74 -1.49 27.64
N PRO A 275 -16.86 -0.73 27.75
CA PRO A 275 -17.70 -0.72 28.95
C PRO A 275 -18.54 -1.99 29.08
N ASP A 276 -18.93 -2.34 30.31
CA ASP A 276 -19.77 -3.51 30.57
C ASP A 276 -21.19 -3.37 30.01
N VAL A 277 -21.55 -4.33 29.15
CA VAL A 277 -22.83 -4.43 28.44
C VAL A 277 -23.35 -5.87 28.52
N SER A 278 -24.64 -6.05 28.30
CA SER A 278 -25.30 -7.36 28.25
C SER A 278 -25.41 -7.89 26.81
N TRP A 279 -25.49 -9.21 26.64
CA TRP A 279 -25.68 -9.82 25.30
C TRP A 279 -26.94 -9.30 24.59
N GLY A 280 -27.99 -8.96 25.34
CA GLY A 280 -29.25 -8.43 24.79
C GLY A 280 -29.16 -6.99 24.25
N GLU A 281 -28.05 -6.28 24.48
CA GLU A 281 -27.79 -4.96 23.86
C GLU A 281 -27.21 -5.09 22.44
N PHE A 282 -26.92 -6.31 21.98
CA PHE A 282 -26.55 -6.63 20.59
C PHE A 282 -27.71 -7.26 19.79
N ASP A 283 -28.82 -7.62 20.45
CA ASP A 283 -29.93 -8.31 19.79
C ASP A 283 -30.55 -7.44 18.69
N GLY A 284 -30.57 -7.96 17.45
CA GLY A 284 -31.06 -7.24 16.27
C GLY A 284 -30.08 -6.22 15.66
N LEU A 285 -28.82 -6.16 16.11
CA LEU A 285 -27.78 -5.34 15.46
C LEU A 285 -27.01 -6.08 14.35
N VAL A 286 -27.15 -7.41 14.26
CA VAL A 286 -26.53 -8.26 13.22
C VAL A 286 -27.48 -9.37 12.79
N ASP A 287 -27.82 -9.40 11.51
CA ASP A 287 -28.46 -10.54 10.87
C ASP A 287 -27.39 -11.55 10.40
N PHE A 288 -27.14 -12.60 11.18
CA PHE A 288 -26.20 -13.68 10.84
C PHE A 288 -26.94 -14.90 10.26
N GLU A 289 -27.49 -14.76 9.05
CA GLU A 289 -28.30 -15.79 8.39
C GLU A 289 -27.46 -16.92 7.74
N HIS A 290 -26.49 -17.47 8.46
CA HIS A 290 -25.51 -18.45 7.95
C HIS A 290 -25.51 -19.77 8.76
N PRO A 291 -26.58 -20.58 8.71
CA PRO A 291 -26.69 -21.83 9.46
C PRO A 291 -25.66 -22.89 9.06
N GLU A 292 -25.14 -22.83 7.82
CA GLU A 292 -24.22 -23.81 7.26
C GLU A 292 -22.79 -23.72 7.85
N VAL A 293 -22.31 -22.51 8.17
CA VAL A 293 -21.03 -22.31 8.89
C VAL A 293 -21.21 -22.13 10.39
N SER A 294 -22.43 -21.89 10.87
CA SER A 294 -22.73 -21.76 12.31
C SER A 294 -22.21 -22.95 13.14
N GLY A 295 -22.24 -24.18 12.59
CA GLY A 295 -21.67 -25.35 13.23
C GLY A 295 -20.15 -25.31 13.39
N VAL A 296 -19.44 -24.81 12.37
CA VAL A 296 -17.97 -24.66 12.36
C VAL A 296 -17.54 -23.57 13.34
N VAL A 297 -18.16 -22.38 13.26
CA VAL A 297 -17.79 -21.25 14.12
C VAL A 297 -18.11 -21.53 15.60
N GLN A 298 -19.20 -22.26 15.91
CA GLN A 298 -19.51 -22.73 17.27
C GLN A 298 -18.69 -23.97 17.72
N GLY A 299 -17.87 -24.52 16.83
CA GLY A 299 -16.72 -25.37 17.16
C GLY A 299 -15.55 -24.50 17.58
N VAL A 300 -15.02 -23.70 16.64
CA VAL A 300 -13.87 -22.79 16.83
C VAL A 300 -14.00 -21.92 18.09
N LEU A 301 -15.13 -21.25 18.31
CA LEU A 301 -15.35 -20.43 19.52
C LEU A 301 -15.23 -21.24 20.82
N ARG A 302 -15.62 -22.51 20.80
CA ARG A 302 -15.53 -23.43 21.95
C ARG A 302 -14.11 -23.95 22.15
N ASP A 303 -13.39 -24.19 21.05
CA ASP A 303 -11.99 -24.62 21.06
C ASP A 303 -11.09 -23.50 21.63
N ILE A 304 -11.40 -22.23 21.33
CA ILE A 304 -10.85 -21.01 21.95
C ILE A 304 -11.32 -20.82 23.43
N GLY A 305 -12.40 -21.48 23.85
CA GLY A 305 -12.93 -21.40 25.22
C GLY A 305 -13.92 -20.26 25.48
N VAL A 306 -14.44 -19.59 24.44
CA VAL A 306 -15.40 -18.48 24.55
C VAL A 306 -16.85 -18.88 24.26
N SER A 307 -17.80 -18.25 24.95
CA SER A 307 -19.23 -18.52 24.79
C SER A 307 -20.10 -17.40 25.38
N LYS A 308 -21.36 -17.28 24.94
CA LYS A 308 -22.35 -16.34 25.54
C LYS A 308 -22.74 -16.64 27.01
N ARG A 309 -22.00 -17.50 27.72
CA ARG A 309 -22.08 -17.68 29.18
C ARG A 309 -21.12 -16.76 29.95
N GLN A 310 -20.00 -16.36 29.32
CA GLN A 310 -19.17 -15.24 29.75
C GLN A 310 -19.87 -13.93 29.40
N SER A 311 -19.42 -12.81 29.98
CA SER A 311 -19.84 -11.47 29.55
C SER A 311 -19.36 -11.18 28.12
N PRO A 312 -20.01 -10.25 27.39
CA PRO A 312 -19.51 -9.78 26.10
C PRO A 312 -18.07 -9.26 26.19
N ARG A 313 -17.73 -8.52 27.25
CA ARG A 313 -16.41 -7.89 27.43
C ARG A 313 -15.31 -8.94 27.58
N GLU A 314 -15.52 -9.97 28.40
CA GLU A 314 -14.58 -11.10 28.52
C GLU A 314 -14.39 -11.82 27.18
N VAL A 315 -15.48 -12.18 26.49
CA VAL A 315 -15.41 -12.86 25.18
C VAL A 315 -14.68 -12.03 24.14
N LEU A 316 -14.93 -10.71 24.10
CA LEU A 316 -14.25 -9.84 23.15
C LEU A 316 -12.75 -9.75 23.46
N LEU A 317 -12.35 -9.56 24.71
CA LEU A 317 -10.94 -9.43 25.08
C LEU A 317 -10.18 -10.74 24.82
N THR A 318 -10.73 -11.91 25.17
CA THR A 318 -10.12 -13.21 24.84
C THR A 318 -10.01 -13.43 23.33
N LEU A 319 -10.98 -12.98 22.52
CA LEU A 319 -10.86 -13.05 21.07
C LEU A 319 -9.79 -12.08 20.52
N ILE A 320 -9.67 -10.87 21.07
CA ILE A 320 -8.62 -9.92 20.65
C ILE A 320 -7.24 -10.48 20.97
N GLU A 321 -7.05 -11.05 22.16
CA GLU A 321 -5.83 -11.74 22.57
C GLU A 321 -5.49 -12.90 21.63
N TYR A 322 -6.44 -13.81 21.40
CA TYR A 322 -6.25 -14.99 20.55
C TYR A 322 -5.90 -14.65 19.09
N PHE A 323 -6.57 -13.66 18.51
CA PHE A 323 -6.34 -13.24 17.11
C PHE A 323 -5.11 -12.32 16.94
N ARG A 324 -4.62 -11.68 18.01
CA ARG A 324 -3.33 -10.97 18.01
C ARG A 324 -2.13 -11.91 18.09
N ASP A 325 -2.29 -13.09 18.70
CA ASP A 325 -1.23 -14.10 18.82
C ASP A 325 -1.02 -14.94 17.54
N PHE A 326 -1.61 -14.53 16.42
CA PHE A 326 -1.41 -15.15 15.11
C PHE A 326 0.00 -14.88 14.56
N GLU A 327 0.46 -15.73 13.65
CA GLU A 327 1.77 -15.67 13.03
C GLU A 327 1.66 -15.50 11.50
N GLY A 328 2.27 -14.46 10.93
CA GLY A 328 2.38 -14.30 9.48
C GLY A 328 3.45 -15.25 8.91
N ARG A 329 3.03 -16.39 8.36
CA ARG A 329 3.90 -17.41 7.74
C ARG A 329 3.13 -18.25 6.74
N ALA A 330 3.83 -19.03 5.92
CA ALA A 330 3.23 -19.93 4.94
C ALA A 330 2.19 -20.88 5.56
N PHE A 331 1.11 -21.12 4.82
CA PHE A 331 -0.01 -21.97 5.25
C PHE A 331 0.38 -23.45 5.23
N PRO A 332 0.07 -24.25 6.27
CA PRO A 332 0.36 -25.68 6.25
C PRO A 332 -0.55 -26.42 5.26
N GLU A 333 0.03 -27.04 4.23
CA GLU A 333 -0.74 -27.75 3.19
C GLU A 333 -1.51 -28.97 3.73
N ASP A 334 -1.07 -29.56 4.84
CA ASP A 334 -1.67 -30.74 5.45
C ASP A 334 -3.05 -30.48 6.09
N VAL A 335 -3.36 -29.22 6.45
CA VAL A 335 -4.70 -28.79 6.90
C VAL A 335 -5.55 -28.15 5.80
N ALA A 336 -5.04 -28.03 4.57
CA ALA A 336 -5.73 -27.37 3.46
C ALA A 336 -6.98 -28.13 2.94
N THR A 337 -7.26 -29.32 3.46
CA THR A 337 -8.48 -30.08 3.16
C THR A 337 -9.66 -29.79 4.08
N ASP A 338 -9.44 -29.10 5.20
CA ASP A 338 -10.50 -28.72 6.14
C ASP A 338 -11.23 -27.43 5.74
N ASP A 339 -12.23 -27.03 6.54
CA ASP A 339 -12.85 -25.71 6.40
C ASP A 339 -11.79 -24.62 6.62
N LEU A 340 -11.57 -23.77 5.61
CA LEU A 340 -10.47 -22.80 5.61
C LEU A 340 -10.53 -21.79 6.77
N PHE A 341 -11.73 -21.41 7.23
CA PHE A 341 -11.86 -20.56 8.42
C PHE A 341 -11.38 -21.32 9.66
N LYS A 342 -11.79 -22.58 9.84
CA LYS A 342 -11.28 -23.39 10.97
C LYS A 342 -9.77 -23.62 10.86
N ALA A 343 -9.25 -23.97 9.70
CA ALA A 343 -7.82 -24.26 9.52
C ALA A 343 -6.92 -23.03 9.78
N ILE A 344 -7.31 -21.84 9.30
CA ILE A 344 -6.62 -20.57 9.61
C ILE A 344 -6.63 -20.27 11.12
N VAL A 345 -7.76 -20.49 11.78
CA VAL A 345 -7.91 -20.14 13.20
C VAL A 345 -7.22 -21.15 14.12
N ASP A 346 -7.42 -22.45 13.89
CA ASP A 346 -6.80 -23.54 14.67
C ASP A 346 -5.26 -23.51 14.62
N THR A 347 -4.69 -23.09 13.48
CA THR A 347 -3.22 -22.96 13.33
C THR A 347 -2.67 -21.62 13.79
N GLN A 348 -3.55 -20.63 14.05
CA GLN A 348 -3.22 -19.23 14.32
C GLN A 348 -2.26 -18.63 13.26
N VAL A 349 -2.57 -18.85 11.98
CA VAL A 349 -1.70 -18.44 10.84
C VAL A 349 -2.36 -17.35 10.00
N GLY A 350 -1.65 -16.24 9.79
CA GLY A 350 -2.04 -15.22 8.82
C GLY A 350 -1.65 -13.78 9.17
N VAL A 351 -1.28 -13.03 8.13
CA VAL A 351 -1.23 -11.54 8.12
C VAL A 351 -2.59 -10.88 8.33
N CYS A 352 -2.59 -9.56 8.54
CA CYS A 352 -3.70 -8.67 8.89
C CYS A 352 -5.05 -9.01 8.23
N ARG A 353 -5.08 -9.20 6.90
CA ARG A 353 -6.31 -9.53 6.15
C ARG A 353 -7.00 -10.82 6.63
N HIS A 354 -6.25 -11.82 7.07
CA HIS A 354 -6.78 -13.07 7.61
C HIS A 354 -7.28 -12.90 9.04
N ARG A 355 -6.46 -12.25 9.90
CA ARG A 355 -6.83 -11.96 11.30
C ARG A 355 -8.13 -11.18 11.36
N SER A 356 -8.22 -10.07 10.62
CA SER A 356 -9.39 -9.19 10.58
C SER A 356 -10.63 -9.83 9.97
N LEU A 357 -10.51 -10.67 8.92
CA LEU A 357 -11.66 -11.35 8.33
C LEU A 357 -12.14 -12.54 9.18
N ALA A 358 -11.24 -13.35 9.73
CA ALA A 358 -11.62 -14.46 10.60
C ALA A 358 -12.17 -13.97 11.95
N PHE A 359 -11.61 -12.91 12.53
CA PHE A 359 -12.17 -12.24 13.71
C PHE A 359 -13.56 -11.64 13.42
N LEU A 360 -13.79 -11.08 12.23
CA LEU A 360 -15.13 -10.66 11.79
C LEU A 360 -16.12 -11.84 11.77
N VAL A 361 -15.73 -13.01 11.26
CA VAL A 361 -16.58 -14.21 11.26
C VAL A 361 -16.95 -14.64 12.68
N ALA A 362 -15.97 -14.66 13.59
CA ALA A 362 -16.17 -14.99 15.00
C ALA A 362 -17.14 -14.02 15.72
N LEU A 363 -16.93 -12.70 15.57
CA LEU A 363 -17.81 -11.68 16.16
C LEU A 363 -19.21 -11.68 15.57
N ARG A 364 -19.34 -11.85 14.24
CA ARG A 364 -20.66 -11.89 13.58
C ARG A 364 -21.47 -13.12 14.00
N ALA A 365 -20.85 -14.27 14.21
CA ALA A 365 -21.51 -15.45 14.78
C ALA A 365 -21.91 -15.28 16.26
N LEU A 366 -21.32 -14.32 16.98
CA LEU A 366 -21.75 -13.86 18.31
C LEU A 366 -22.81 -12.74 18.25
N GLY A 367 -23.14 -12.22 17.06
CA GLY A 367 -24.08 -11.11 16.86
C GLY A 367 -23.50 -9.72 17.16
N ILE A 368 -22.17 -9.60 17.31
CA ILE A 368 -21.49 -8.32 17.54
C ILE A 368 -21.28 -7.64 16.18
N PRO A 369 -21.73 -6.38 15.95
CA PRO A 369 -21.52 -5.71 14.68
C PRO A 369 -20.06 -5.29 14.53
N VAL A 370 -19.52 -5.57 13.36
CA VAL A 370 -18.11 -5.35 13.04
C VAL A 370 -17.94 -5.02 11.56
N HIS A 371 -17.08 -4.06 11.23
CA HIS A 371 -16.58 -3.81 9.88
C HIS A 371 -15.21 -4.44 9.69
N TYR A 372 -14.96 -4.95 8.50
CA TYR A 372 -13.62 -5.20 7.99
C TYR A 372 -13.17 -3.94 7.24
N VAL A 373 -12.04 -3.36 7.62
CA VAL A 373 -11.56 -2.09 7.04
C VAL A 373 -10.13 -2.27 6.55
N TYR A 374 -9.84 -1.79 5.35
CA TYR A 374 -8.50 -1.87 4.78
C TYR A 374 -8.12 -0.62 3.97
N ASN A 375 -6.82 -0.57 3.67
CA ASN A 375 -6.17 0.36 2.76
C ASN A 375 -5.02 -0.37 2.05
N GLU A 376 -4.16 0.38 1.36
CA GLU A 376 -3.02 -0.15 0.61
C GLU A 376 -2.04 -0.98 1.48
N ALA A 377 -1.88 -0.63 2.76
CA ALA A 377 -0.85 -1.21 3.64
C ALA A 377 -1.39 -2.06 4.82
N HIS A 378 -2.65 -1.90 5.23
CA HIS A 378 -3.17 -2.63 6.41
C HIS A 378 -4.65 -2.99 6.31
N ALA A 379 -5.05 -4.02 7.07
CA ALA A 379 -6.42 -4.49 7.21
C ALA A 379 -6.76 -4.75 8.69
N PHE A 380 -7.65 -3.93 9.26
CA PHE A 380 -8.07 -3.94 10.66
C PHE A 380 -9.59 -4.07 10.79
N VAL A 381 -10.13 -4.01 12.02
CA VAL A 381 -11.57 -4.09 12.27
C VAL A 381 -12.11 -2.93 13.08
N GLU A 382 -13.39 -2.64 12.88
CA GLU A 382 -14.13 -1.68 13.71
C GLU A 382 -15.28 -2.41 14.38
N ILE A 383 -15.39 -2.29 15.69
CA ILE A 383 -16.42 -2.97 16.48
C ILE A 383 -17.45 -1.95 16.93
N TYR A 384 -18.73 -2.17 16.65
CA TYR A 384 -19.78 -1.39 17.28
C TYR A 384 -20.06 -1.97 18.65
N TRP A 385 -19.82 -1.17 19.68
CA TRP A 385 -20.07 -1.55 21.06
C TRP A 385 -21.15 -0.66 21.68
N PRO A 386 -22.23 -1.24 22.23
CA PRO A 386 -23.29 -0.46 22.87
C PRO A 386 -22.73 0.50 23.92
N ARG A 387 -23.30 1.70 23.98
CA ARG A 387 -22.89 2.82 24.86
C ARG A 387 -21.51 3.46 24.56
N LEU A 388 -20.65 2.83 23.75
CA LEU A 388 -19.35 3.37 23.33
C LEU A 388 -19.40 3.96 21.92
N GLY A 389 -20.05 3.27 20.97
CA GLY A 389 -20.02 3.60 19.54
C GLY A 389 -19.10 2.66 18.77
N TRP A 390 -18.46 3.15 17.70
CA TRP A 390 -17.45 2.38 16.97
C TRP A 390 -16.08 2.50 17.64
N ARG A 391 -15.39 1.37 17.81
CA ARG A 391 -14.02 1.28 18.32
C ARG A 391 -13.12 0.64 17.26
N ARG A 392 -12.02 1.30 16.89
CA ARG A 392 -10.95 0.68 16.09
C ARG A 392 -10.25 -0.40 16.91
N VAL A 393 -10.08 -1.60 16.35
CA VAL A 393 -9.25 -2.66 16.92
C VAL A 393 -8.26 -3.12 15.86
N ASP A 394 -6.97 -3.03 16.21
CA ASP A 394 -5.90 -3.64 15.43
C ASP A 394 -5.59 -5.05 15.94
N LEU A 395 -5.26 -5.96 15.02
CA LEU A 395 -4.92 -7.37 15.29
C LEU A 395 -3.49 -7.71 14.82
N GLY A 396 -2.75 -6.74 14.25
CA GLY A 396 -1.37 -6.93 13.78
C GLY A 396 -1.28 -7.72 12.48
N GLY A 397 -0.17 -8.44 12.28
CA GLY A 397 0.09 -9.17 11.03
C GLY A 397 0.45 -8.24 9.88
N ALA A 398 1.22 -7.20 10.18
CA ALA A 398 1.71 -6.25 9.20
C ALA A 398 2.89 -6.83 8.38
N ALA A 399 3.41 -6.00 7.46
CA ALA A 399 4.55 -6.30 6.61
C ALA A 399 5.88 -6.41 7.39
N ASP A 400 6.95 -6.70 6.65
CA ASP A 400 8.32 -6.59 7.15
C ASP A 400 8.79 -5.13 7.15
N GLU A 401 8.41 -4.32 6.15
CA GLU A 401 8.69 -2.88 6.07
C GLU A 401 7.47 -2.05 5.62
N LEU A 402 7.37 -0.79 6.10
CA LEU A 402 6.24 0.12 5.85
C LEU A 402 6.71 1.47 5.29
N ASN A 403 6.76 1.57 3.97
CA ASN A 403 7.23 2.75 3.23
C ASN A 403 6.18 3.89 3.24
N SER A 404 6.39 4.86 4.13
CA SER A 404 5.50 5.99 4.37
C SER A 404 5.67 7.12 3.34
N ALA A 405 4.92 7.02 2.23
CA ALA A 405 5.05 7.83 1.03
C ALA A 405 4.36 9.22 1.09
N SER A 406 4.45 9.96 2.20
CA SER A 406 4.19 11.42 2.21
C SER A 406 4.62 12.15 3.50
N ASN A 407 5.64 13.01 3.42
CA ASN A 407 6.07 13.89 4.53
C ASN A 407 5.16 15.12 4.72
N GLN A 408 3.83 14.96 4.62
CA GLN A 408 2.87 16.08 4.79
C GLN A 408 2.34 16.21 6.22
N ALA A 409 2.27 15.11 6.98
CA ALA A 409 1.89 15.16 8.38
C ALA A 409 3.01 15.80 9.23
N SER A 410 2.61 16.69 10.14
CA SER A 410 3.48 17.37 11.10
C SER A 410 3.75 16.54 12.36
N SER A 411 2.92 15.52 12.62
CA SER A 411 3.03 14.59 13.74
C SER A 411 2.34 13.26 13.44
N ILE A 412 2.62 12.21 14.24
CA ILE A 412 1.89 10.94 14.23
C ILE A 412 1.00 10.88 15.47
N HIS A 413 -0.29 10.59 15.28
CA HIS A 413 -1.25 10.37 16.37
C HIS A 413 -1.13 8.93 16.89
N GLN A 414 -0.53 8.80 18.07
CA GLN A 414 -0.29 7.53 18.77
C GLN A 414 -1.21 7.40 20.00
N PRO A 415 -2.42 6.82 19.85
CA PRO A 415 -3.33 6.59 20.97
C PRO A 415 -2.86 5.39 21.81
N PRO A 416 -3.05 5.39 23.14
CA PRO A 416 -2.65 4.27 23.98
C PRO A 416 -3.52 3.04 23.70
N ASP A 417 -2.88 1.92 23.35
CA ASP A 417 -3.55 0.63 23.24
C ASP A 417 -3.68 -0.04 24.61
N SER A 418 -4.92 -0.11 25.10
CA SER A 418 -5.30 -0.76 26.36
C SER A 418 -5.90 -2.16 26.16
N LEU A 419 -5.78 -2.74 24.97
CA LEU A 419 -6.25 -4.09 24.64
C LEU A 419 -5.17 -5.14 24.97
N PRO A 420 -5.50 -6.45 25.02
CA PRO A 420 -4.52 -7.51 25.27
C PRO A 420 -3.42 -7.52 24.20
N GLN A 421 -2.17 -7.66 24.64
CA GLN A 421 -0.98 -7.66 23.77
C GLN A 421 -0.15 -8.92 24.06
N PRO A 422 -0.43 -10.05 23.38
CA PRO A 422 0.37 -11.26 23.49
C PRO A 422 1.77 -11.03 22.89
N GLN A 423 2.76 -11.84 23.27
CA GLN A 423 4.16 -11.58 22.92
C GLN A 423 4.39 -11.44 21.41
N ARG A 424 3.80 -12.32 20.58
CA ARG A 424 3.88 -12.23 19.11
C ARG A 424 3.42 -10.89 18.54
N PHE A 425 2.42 -10.25 19.16
CA PHE A 425 1.92 -8.93 18.74
C PHE A 425 2.84 -7.79 19.19
N LEU A 426 3.58 -7.96 20.28
CA LEU A 426 4.66 -7.06 20.67
C LEU A 426 5.85 -7.22 19.72
N ASP A 427 6.27 -8.46 19.44
CA ASP A 427 7.38 -8.77 18.53
C ASP A 427 7.13 -8.22 17.11
N GLU A 428 5.89 -8.32 16.61
CA GLU A 428 5.49 -7.75 15.30
C GLU A 428 5.50 -6.21 15.29
N GLN A 429 5.08 -5.56 16.38
CA GLN A 429 5.14 -4.10 16.50
C GLN A 429 6.58 -3.59 16.65
N GLU A 430 7.42 -4.25 17.45
CA GLU A 430 8.82 -3.87 17.64
C GLU A 430 9.59 -3.97 16.32
N ARG A 431 9.38 -5.03 15.53
CA ARG A 431 9.97 -5.18 14.20
C ARG A 431 9.52 -4.10 13.21
N MET A 432 8.23 -3.75 13.21
CA MET A 432 7.75 -2.62 12.39
C MET A 432 8.37 -1.29 12.84
N ALA A 433 8.51 -1.06 14.15
CA ALA A 433 9.13 0.15 14.68
C ALA A 433 10.61 0.23 14.31
N SER A 434 11.39 -0.83 14.51
CA SER A 434 12.83 -0.86 14.19
C SER A 434 13.12 -0.57 12.72
N ASN A 435 12.24 -1.02 11.83
CA ASN A 435 12.39 -0.81 10.38
C ASN A 435 11.89 0.57 9.95
N THR A 436 10.85 1.10 10.62
CA THR A 436 10.35 2.48 10.39
C THR A 436 11.32 3.54 10.91
N GLU A 437 12.07 3.27 11.98
CA GLU A 437 13.11 4.15 12.54
C GLU A 437 14.47 4.05 11.79
N GLY A 438 14.49 3.44 10.59
CA GLY A 438 15.66 3.22 9.72
C GLY A 438 16.37 4.46 9.15
N GLY A 439 16.41 5.58 9.88
CA GLY A 439 17.42 6.61 9.66
C GLY A 439 18.82 6.08 10.02
N PRO A 440 19.90 6.58 9.39
CA PRO A 440 21.25 6.07 9.63
C PRO A 440 21.68 6.35 11.08
N SER A 441 21.84 5.29 11.89
CA SER A 441 22.18 5.45 13.30
C SER A 441 23.61 5.99 13.49
N GLU A 442 23.78 6.85 14.50
CA GLU A 442 25.08 7.43 14.82
C GLU A 442 25.99 6.40 15.49
N GLY A 443 26.70 5.59 14.69
CA GLY A 443 27.77 4.69 15.12
C GLY A 443 29.04 5.38 15.67
N GLY A 444 28.88 6.48 16.41
CA GLY A 444 29.95 7.36 16.93
C GLY A 444 30.69 6.81 18.15
N GLY A 445 31.12 5.55 18.12
CA GLY A 445 31.85 4.89 19.22
C GLY A 445 33.37 5.11 19.14
N SER A 446 33.92 6.02 19.95
CA SER A 446 35.36 6.33 19.95
C SER A 446 36.23 5.25 20.62
N GLY A 447 37.31 4.82 19.95
CA GLY A 447 38.35 3.96 20.53
C GLY A 447 39.75 4.32 20.00
N GLU A 448 40.57 4.94 20.84
CA GLU A 448 41.97 5.25 20.54
C GLU A 448 42.92 4.12 20.99
N GLY A 449 43.99 3.86 20.22
CA GLY A 449 45.28 3.46 20.79
C GLY A 449 45.86 2.09 20.44
N SER A 450 46.97 2.11 19.67
CA SER A 450 48.00 1.05 19.53
C SER A 450 47.62 -0.32 18.90
N GLY A 451 48.52 -1.00 18.18
CA GLY A 451 49.84 -0.55 17.69
C GLY A 451 50.72 -1.66 17.08
N GLU A 452 51.47 -1.27 16.04
CA GLU A 452 52.73 -1.85 15.51
C GLU A 452 52.79 -3.27 14.88
N ASN A 453 53.68 -3.37 13.88
CA ASN A 453 54.29 -4.56 13.25
C ASN A 453 53.39 -5.47 12.37
N SER A 454 53.75 -5.78 11.12
CA SER A 454 54.95 -6.48 10.56
C SER A 454 54.85 -8.01 10.73
N GLU A 455 55.27 -8.87 9.79
CA GLU A 455 56.12 -8.64 8.60
C GLU A 455 55.93 -9.75 7.54
N SER A 456 56.15 -9.43 6.25
CA SER A 456 56.75 -10.27 5.17
C SER A 456 56.27 -11.71 4.83
N SER A 457 56.43 -12.05 3.54
CA SER A 457 56.87 -13.39 3.04
C SER A 457 55.89 -14.59 3.11
N GLU A 458 55.97 -15.62 2.25
CA GLU A 458 56.70 -15.77 0.96
C GLU A 458 56.08 -16.87 0.05
N ASN A 459 56.64 -17.01 -1.16
CA ASN A 459 56.42 -18.06 -2.16
C ASN A 459 56.14 -19.50 -1.67
N SER A 460 55.22 -20.17 -2.39
CA SER A 460 55.44 -21.44 -3.14
C SER A 460 54.20 -21.67 -4.03
N GLU A 461 54.27 -22.10 -5.31
CA GLU A 461 54.88 -23.30 -5.91
C GLU A 461 54.25 -24.62 -5.43
N THR A 462 53.91 -25.63 -6.24
CA THR A 462 53.92 -25.85 -7.72
C THR A 462 52.98 -27.05 -8.05
N VAL A 463 53.04 -27.64 -9.26
CA VAL A 463 52.54 -29.00 -9.65
C VAL A 463 51.01 -29.05 -9.93
N GLU A 464 50.55 -29.04 -11.20
CA GLU A 464 50.30 -30.19 -12.11
C GLU A 464 49.08 -31.08 -11.69
N THR A 465 48.35 -31.79 -12.55
CA THR A 465 48.65 -32.38 -13.89
C THR A 465 47.37 -32.64 -14.73
N ALA A 466 47.55 -32.90 -16.05
CA ALA A 466 46.72 -33.76 -16.94
C ALA A 466 45.28 -33.29 -17.33
N GLU A 467 44.94 -33.18 -18.63
CA GLU A 467 44.24 -34.16 -19.52
C GLU A 467 42.77 -34.45 -19.10
N GLY A 468 41.72 -34.51 -19.93
CA GLY A 468 41.52 -34.50 -21.41
C GLY A 468 40.00 -34.66 -21.71
N THR A 469 39.44 -34.94 -22.91
CA THR A 469 39.90 -35.00 -24.32
C THR A 469 38.68 -35.16 -25.27
N GLU A 470 38.52 -34.28 -26.27
CA GLU A 470 37.75 -34.41 -27.55
C GLU A 470 36.22 -34.72 -27.60
N GLY A 471 35.57 -34.37 -28.73
CA GLY A 471 34.20 -34.80 -29.15
C GLY A 471 33.10 -33.72 -29.02
N SER A 472 32.69 -32.91 -30.02
CA SER A 472 32.65 -32.97 -31.51
C SER A 472 31.35 -33.56 -32.12
N ALA A 473 30.91 -32.95 -33.23
CA ALA A 473 29.78 -33.29 -34.13
C ALA A 473 28.33 -33.08 -33.61
N ASN A 474 27.31 -32.77 -34.43
CA ASN A 474 27.20 -32.09 -35.76
C ASN A 474 25.69 -31.79 -36.06
N VAL A 475 25.32 -31.43 -37.31
CA VAL A 475 23.96 -31.37 -37.94
C VAL A 475 23.22 -30.05 -37.63
N GLU A 476 23.08 -29.07 -38.54
CA GLU A 476 22.37 -29.01 -39.86
C GLU A 476 20.83 -29.16 -39.74
N GLY A 477 19.96 -28.36 -40.38
CA GLY A 477 20.09 -27.19 -41.25
C GLY A 477 18.76 -26.90 -41.98
N SER A 478 18.71 -25.87 -42.85
CA SER A 478 17.63 -25.61 -43.85
C SER A 478 16.26 -25.14 -43.30
N GLU A 479 15.44 -24.25 -43.91
CA GLU A 479 15.64 -23.07 -44.79
C GLU A 479 14.28 -22.34 -45.01
N LEU A 480 14.30 -21.27 -45.82
CA LEU A 480 13.18 -20.50 -46.43
C LEU A 480 12.39 -19.59 -45.45
N SER A 481 12.18 -18.27 -45.65
CA SER A 481 12.13 -17.33 -46.79
C SER A 481 10.72 -17.00 -47.28
N GLU A 482 10.31 -15.72 -47.17
CA GLU A 482 9.88 -14.90 -48.33
C GLU A 482 9.60 -13.40 -47.95
N THR A 483 10.21 -12.49 -48.72
CA THR A 483 9.70 -11.25 -49.40
C THR A 483 8.81 -10.22 -48.64
N ALA A 484 8.80 -8.90 -48.92
CA ALA A 484 9.65 -7.90 -49.62
C ALA A 484 9.13 -6.47 -49.22
N GLU A 485 9.48 -5.28 -49.75
CA GLU A 485 10.30 -4.84 -50.91
C GLU A 485 10.81 -3.36 -50.77
N VAL A 486 12.03 -3.10 -51.27
CA VAL A 486 12.67 -1.85 -51.82
C VAL A 486 12.12 -0.44 -51.53
N ASN A 487 13.03 0.49 -51.13
CA ASN A 487 13.24 1.76 -51.85
C ASN A 487 14.68 2.32 -51.65
N ASP A 488 15.18 3.04 -52.66
CA ASP A 488 16.59 3.50 -52.80
C ASP A 488 16.66 5.02 -53.04
N VAL A 489 17.57 5.70 -52.33
CA VAL A 489 18.26 6.92 -52.81
C VAL A 489 19.68 6.93 -52.23
N THR A 490 20.69 7.06 -53.09
CA THR A 490 22.09 7.27 -52.72
C THR A 490 22.44 8.77 -52.64
N ALA A 491 23.28 9.13 -51.68
CA ALA A 491 23.92 10.44 -51.58
C ALA A 491 25.34 10.27 -51.02
N GLU A 492 26.34 10.86 -51.67
CA GLU A 492 27.74 10.79 -51.24
C GLU A 492 27.98 11.73 -50.04
N GLY A 493 28.58 11.21 -48.97
CA GLY A 493 28.94 11.97 -47.77
C GLY A 493 30.46 12.05 -47.59
N GLU A 494 30.94 13.21 -47.14
CA GLU A 494 32.37 13.43 -46.83
C GLU A 494 32.82 12.56 -45.63
N PRO A 495 34.13 12.23 -45.53
CA PRO A 495 34.65 11.45 -44.41
C PRO A 495 34.51 12.22 -43.10
N VAL A 496 33.68 11.69 -42.20
CA VAL A 496 33.57 12.18 -40.82
C VAL A 496 34.83 11.76 -40.05
N GLU A 497 35.62 12.74 -39.60
CA GLU A 497 36.70 12.46 -38.64
C GLU A 497 36.10 11.96 -37.32
N GLU A 498 36.64 10.86 -36.78
CA GLU A 498 36.24 10.40 -35.45
C GLU A 498 36.64 11.45 -34.40
N PRO A 499 35.72 11.89 -33.50
CA PRO A 499 36.04 12.90 -32.51
C PRO A 499 37.10 12.38 -31.52
N PRO A 500 38.03 13.24 -31.05
CA PRO A 500 39.12 12.82 -30.18
C PRO A 500 38.59 12.20 -28.89
N LYS A 501 39.15 11.03 -28.54
CA LYS A 501 38.72 10.24 -27.38
C LYS A 501 39.05 10.97 -26.07
N ARG A 502 38.01 11.54 -25.48
CA ARG A 502 38.07 12.25 -24.19
C ARG A 502 38.42 11.34 -23.03
N ILE A 503 38.85 11.98 -21.94
CA ILE A 503 39.25 11.34 -20.70
C ILE A 503 38.08 11.40 -19.71
N ALA A 504 37.59 10.23 -19.31
CA ALA A 504 36.54 10.10 -18.29
C ALA A 504 36.92 10.80 -16.99
N THR A 505 35.97 11.50 -16.36
CA THR A 505 36.17 12.19 -15.07
C THR A 505 35.35 11.55 -13.95
N ARG A 506 35.82 11.72 -12.71
CA ARG A 506 35.14 11.34 -11.47
C ARG A 506 34.97 12.57 -10.61
N LEU A 507 33.74 12.78 -10.14
CA LEU A 507 33.37 13.84 -9.22
C LEU A 507 32.95 13.23 -7.87
N THR A 508 33.10 14.00 -6.80
CA THR A 508 32.70 13.64 -5.43
C THR A 508 32.06 14.86 -4.76
N LEU A 509 31.17 14.61 -3.80
CA LEU A 509 30.36 15.60 -3.10
C LEU A 509 30.31 15.28 -1.60
N SER A 510 30.30 16.31 -0.76
CA SER A 510 30.12 16.21 0.69
C SER A 510 29.56 17.54 1.22
N ALA A 511 28.35 17.50 1.78
CA ALA A 511 27.73 18.63 2.49
C ALA A 511 28.03 18.52 4.00
N THR A 512 28.21 19.63 4.70
CA THR A 512 28.36 19.61 6.17
C THR A 512 27.04 19.55 6.92
N GLN A 513 25.91 19.68 6.21
CA GLN A 513 24.55 19.73 6.74
C GLN A 513 23.60 19.03 5.76
N THR A 514 22.73 18.17 6.29
CA THR A 514 21.64 17.51 5.53
C THR A 514 20.29 18.21 5.69
N SER A 515 20.20 19.19 6.60
CA SER A 515 19.05 20.09 6.75
C SER A 515 19.53 21.52 6.98
N ILE A 516 18.81 22.48 6.38
CA ILE A 516 19.07 23.91 6.44
C ILE A 516 17.75 24.68 6.45
N ARG A 517 17.72 25.85 7.09
CA ARG A 517 16.56 26.76 7.10
C ARG A 517 16.71 27.83 6.03
N ARG A 518 15.60 28.46 5.64
CA ARG A 518 15.62 29.61 4.71
C ARG A 518 16.53 30.72 5.26
N GLY A 519 17.54 31.11 4.49
CA GLY A 519 18.51 32.14 4.88
C GLY A 519 19.77 31.63 5.59
N GLU A 520 19.91 30.32 5.82
CA GLU A 520 21.17 29.70 6.28
C GLU A 520 22.08 29.36 5.09
N GLU A 521 23.40 29.33 5.29
CA GLU A 521 24.39 28.93 4.27
C GLU A 521 24.44 27.41 4.13
N LEU A 522 24.17 26.90 2.92
CA LEU A 522 24.53 25.54 2.52
C LEU A 522 26.03 25.50 2.23
N VAL A 523 26.79 24.79 3.08
CA VAL A 523 28.25 24.65 2.94
C VAL A 523 28.58 23.30 2.31
N LEU A 524 29.23 23.35 1.15
CA LEU A 524 29.52 22.20 0.30
C LEU A 524 31.01 22.06 0.00
N SER A 525 31.45 20.84 -0.24
CA SER A 525 32.82 20.52 -0.64
C SER A 525 32.88 19.25 -1.49
N GLY A 526 34.00 19.05 -2.19
CA GLY A 526 34.24 17.83 -2.94
C GLY A 526 35.51 17.89 -3.77
N ARG A 527 35.69 16.94 -4.69
CA ARG A 527 36.83 16.86 -5.61
C ARG A 527 36.44 16.34 -7.00
N LEU A 528 37.05 16.92 -8.02
CA LEU A 528 37.07 16.46 -9.41
C LEU A 528 38.46 15.88 -9.75
N SER A 529 38.50 14.71 -10.40
CA SER A 529 39.71 14.10 -10.96
C SER A 529 39.42 13.40 -12.29
N ALA A 530 40.44 13.17 -13.11
CA ALA A 530 40.34 12.22 -14.22
C ALA A 530 40.29 10.76 -13.70
N ALA A 531 39.88 9.82 -14.55
CA ALA A 531 39.82 8.39 -14.23
C ALA A 531 41.19 7.74 -13.95
N ASP A 532 42.27 8.36 -14.44
CA ASP A 532 43.67 8.01 -14.12
C ASP A 532 44.18 8.68 -12.81
N ASN A 533 43.27 9.28 -12.04
CA ASN A 533 43.51 10.03 -10.80
C ASN A 533 44.32 11.33 -10.94
N ARG A 534 44.57 11.85 -12.15
CA ARG A 534 45.08 13.23 -12.30
C ARG A 534 44.10 14.23 -11.69
N LEU A 535 44.62 15.17 -10.89
CA LEU A 535 43.83 16.19 -10.19
C LEU A 535 43.47 17.33 -11.14
N MET A 536 42.19 17.71 -11.21
CA MET A 536 41.68 18.63 -12.23
C MET A 536 41.53 20.04 -11.67
N ALA A 537 42.54 20.88 -11.86
CA ALA A 537 42.60 22.26 -11.37
C ALA A 537 41.91 23.27 -12.29
N ASN A 538 41.41 24.38 -11.71
CA ASN A 538 40.78 25.51 -12.40
C ASN A 538 39.58 25.11 -13.28
N LYS A 539 38.85 24.05 -12.91
CA LYS A 539 37.63 23.60 -13.57
C LYS A 539 36.41 24.11 -12.80
N VAL A 540 35.36 24.54 -13.51
CA VAL A 540 34.11 24.98 -12.89
C VAL A 540 33.17 23.79 -12.76
N VAL A 541 32.70 23.54 -11.54
CA VAL A 541 31.61 22.61 -11.25
C VAL A 541 30.34 23.38 -10.90
N GLU A 542 29.21 22.90 -11.39
CA GLU A 542 27.89 23.50 -11.17
C GLU A 542 27.15 22.79 -10.07
N ILE A 543 26.59 23.57 -9.13
CA ILE A 543 25.84 23.07 -7.98
C ILE A 543 24.37 23.30 -8.28
N HIS A 544 23.62 22.22 -8.41
CA HIS A 544 22.20 22.22 -8.70
C HIS A 544 21.44 21.52 -7.58
N VAL A 545 20.14 21.82 -7.44
CA VAL A 545 19.22 20.98 -6.66
C VAL A 545 18.00 20.59 -7.50
N ALA A 546 17.35 19.49 -7.15
CA ALA A 546 16.03 19.13 -7.67
C ALA A 546 15.19 18.51 -6.55
N PRO A 547 13.85 18.42 -6.67
CA PRO A 547 13.03 17.69 -5.70
C PRO A 547 13.50 16.23 -5.62
N LEU A 548 13.36 15.60 -4.45
CA LEU A 548 13.91 14.27 -4.18
C LEU A 548 13.55 13.25 -5.29
N GLY A 549 14.56 12.51 -5.76
CA GLY A 549 14.41 11.52 -6.82
C GLY A 549 14.13 12.07 -8.23
N GLN A 550 14.35 13.36 -8.49
CA GLN A 550 14.35 13.94 -9.85
C GLN A 550 15.74 13.81 -10.49
N VAL A 551 16.03 12.63 -11.06
CA VAL A 551 17.31 12.38 -11.75
C VAL A 551 17.47 13.17 -13.05
N ASN A 552 16.38 13.63 -13.68
CA ASN A 552 16.41 14.30 -14.99
C ASN A 552 17.10 15.69 -14.92
N PRO A 553 18.18 15.93 -15.70
CA PRO A 553 18.87 17.22 -15.74
C PRO A 553 17.98 18.44 -16.05
N SER A 554 16.86 18.28 -16.78
CA SER A 554 15.97 19.41 -17.09
C SER A 554 15.11 19.89 -15.92
N ALA A 555 15.07 19.15 -14.81
CA ALA A 555 14.36 19.51 -13.58
C ALA A 555 15.32 20.03 -12.48
N ARG A 556 16.61 20.14 -12.79
CA ARG A 556 17.65 20.64 -11.88
C ARG A 556 17.72 22.16 -11.98
N THR A 557 17.64 22.83 -10.83
CA THR A 557 17.82 24.28 -10.74
C THR A 557 19.24 24.58 -10.30
N LEU A 558 19.98 25.37 -11.09
CA LEU A 558 21.32 25.85 -10.74
C LEU A 558 21.23 26.79 -9.54
N VAL A 559 21.98 26.50 -8.48
CA VAL A 559 22.02 27.27 -7.23
C VAL A 559 23.34 28.04 -7.09
N ASP A 560 24.47 27.44 -7.49
CA ASP A 560 25.80 28.06 -7.39
C ASP A 560 26.80 27.42 -8.38
N GLN A 561 28.00 28.01 -8.51
CA GLN A 561 29.11 27.46 -9.27
C GLN A 561 30.44 27.61 -8.49
N ALA A 562 31.20 26.53 -8.37
CA ALA A 562 32.48 26.51 -7.66
C ALA A 562 33.64 26.18 -8.61
N SER A 563 34.82 26.77 -8.39
CA SER A 563 36.04 26.44 -9.13
C SER A 563 36.94 25.50 -8.32
N THR A 564 37.61 24.55 -8.99
CA THR A 564 38.55 23.62 -8.36
C THR A 564 39.94 24.22 -8.13
N ASP A 565 40.53 23.91 -6.98
CA ASP A 565 41.90 24.28 -6.61
C ASP A 565 42.95 23.43 -7.34
N LEU A 566 44.24 23.70 -7.07
CA LEU A 566 45.37 22.95 -7.63
C LEU A 566 45.36 21.45 -7.27
N ASN A 567 44.55 21.01 -6.31
CA ASN A 567 44.39 19.63 -5.85
C ASN A 567 43.05 19.00 -6.31
N GLY A 568 42.36 19.64 -7.26
CA GLY A 568 41.06 19.26 -7.79
C GLY A 568 39.89 19.44 -6.81
N ARG A 569 40.11 20.05 -5.64
CA ARG A 569 39.08 20.25 -4.61
C ARG A 569 38.26 21.51 -4.89
N TYR A 570 36.96 21.45 -4.65
CA TYR A 570 36.10 22.64 -4.67
C TYR A 570 35.38 22.79 -3.32
N SER A 571 34.91 24.01 -3.03
CA SER A 571 33.99 24.28 -1.94
C SER A 571 33.11 25.47 -2.30
N SER A 572 31.89 25.47 -1.78
CA SER A 572 30.87 26.50 -1.98
C SER A 572 30.20 26.84 -0.65
N ARG A 573 29.70 28.07 -0.56
CA ARG A 573 28.78 28.55 0.46
C ARG A 573 27.68 29.31 -0.25
N THR A 574 26.49 28.73 -0.34
CA THR A 574 25.36 29.34 -1.05
C THR A 574 24.12 29.35 -0.17
N VAL A 575 23.30 30.39 -0.29
CA VAL A 575 22.02 30.50 0.43
C VAL A 575 20.93 30.15 -0.56
N LEU A 576 20.10 29.14 -0.27
CA LEU A 576 19.01 28.76 -1.17
C LEU A 576 18.05 29.95 -1.38
N PRO A 577 17.71 30.31 -2.64
CA PRO A 577 16.76 31.37 -2.94
C PRO A 577 15.41 31.21 -2.20
N PRO A 578 14.77 32.32 -1.78
CA PRO A 578 13.62 32.29 -0.88
C PRO A 578 12.33 31.72 -1.51
N ASP A 579 12.32 31.54 -2.82
CA ASP A 579 11.26 30.99 -3.66
C ASP A 579 11.30 29.46 -3.80
N PHE A 580 12.38 28.79 -3.36
CA PHE A 580 12.40 27.31 -3.28
C PHE A 580 11.27 26.78 -2.38
N ALA A 581 10.61 25.69 -2.76
CA ALA A 581 9.63 25.04 -1.88
C ALA A 581 10.29 24.38 -0.65
N VAL A 582 9.61 24.38 0.50
CA VAL A 582 10.07 23.63 1.68
C VAL A 582 9.81 22.15 1.43
N GLY A 583 10.80 21.28 1.62
CA GLY A 583 10.68 19.85 1.39
C GLY A 583 12.03 19.14 1.34
N ARG A 584 12.05 17.88 0.91
CA ARG A 584 13.28 17.11 0.64
C ARG A 584 13.78 17.41 -0.79
N TRP A 585 15.05 17.76 -0.91
CA TRP A 585 15.72 18.07 -2.17
C TRP A 585 16.93 17.16 -2.36
N THR A 586 17.10 16.62 -3.56
CA THR A 586 18.37 16.05 -4.01
C THR A 586 19.32 17.20 -4.36
N LEU A 587 20.55 17.13 -3.86
CA LEU A 587 21.65 17.97 -4.28
C LEU A 587 22.40 17.27 -5.43
N PHE A 588 22.83 18.02 -6.43
CA PHE A 588 23.68 17.50 -7.50
C PHE A 588 24.86 18.45 -7.70
N VAL A 589 26.06 17.90 -7.91
CA VAL A 589 27.16 18.66 -8.51
C VAL A 589 27.50 18.06 -9.86
N HIS A 590 27.74 18.91 -10.85
CA HIS A 590 27.93 18.52 -12.25
C HIS A 590 29.13 19.24 -12.86
N TYR A 591 30.05 18.47 -13.44
CA TYR A 591 31.09 18.97 -14.33
C TYR A 591 30.66 18.75 -15.78
N LYS A 592 30.64 19.82 -16.59
CA LYS A 592 30.14 19.81 -17.98
C LYS A 592 31.06 19.14 -19.00
N GLY A 593 32.28 18.76 -18.60
CA GLY A 593 33.32 18.35 -19.55
C GLY A 593 33.93 19.55 -20.30
N ASP A 594 34.93 19.28 -21.13
CA ASP A 594 35.53 20.24 -22.06
C ASP A 594 36.01 19.51 -23.35
N GLU A 595 37.02 20.04 -24.04
CA GLU A 595 37.56 19.44 -25.27
C GLU A 595 38.38 18.17 -24.99
N GLU A 596 39.01 18.05 -23.81
CA GLU A 596 39.84 16.91 -23.40
C GLU A 596 39.13 15.96 -22.42
N LEU A 597 38.19 16.48 -21.62
CA LEU A 597 37.58 15.79 -20.48
C LEU A 597 36.09 15.54 -20.66
N ASP A 598 35.62 14.36 -20.25
CA ASP A 598 34.19 14.06 -20.21
C ASP A 598 33.47 14.73 -19.03
N ALA A 599 32.16 14.89 -19.19
CA ALA A 599 31.26 15.32 -18.13
C ALA A 599 31.14 14.26 -17.02
N SER A 600 30.84 14.69 -15.79
CA SER A 600 30.52 13.80 -14.67
C SER A 600 29.61 14.50 -13.66
N SER A 601 28.88 13.71 -12.86
CA SER A 601 28.04 14.21 -11.78
C SER A 601 28.22 13.41 -10.49
N ALA A 602 27.96 14.08 -9.37
CA ALA A 602 27.78 13.48 -8.05
C ALA A 602 26.42 13.92 -7.46
N GLU A 603 25.91 13.11 -6.55
CA GLU A 603 24.71 13.28 -5.73
C GLU A 603 25.09 13.09 -4.25
#